data_AF-A0AAI9BYJ8-F1
#
_entry.id   AF-A0AAI9BYJ8-F1
#
_cell.length_a   1.000
_cell.length_b   1.000
_cell.length_c   1.000
_cell.angle_alpha   90.00
_cell.angle_beta   90.00
_cell.angle_gamma   90.00
#
_symmetry.space_group_name_H-M   'P 1'
#
loop_
_entity.id
_entity.type
_entity.pdbx_description
1 polymer ?
#
loop_
_entity_poly.entity_id
_entity_poly.type
_entity_poly.pdbx_seq_one_letter_code
_entity_poly.pdbx_strand_id
1 'polypeptide(L)'
;MSMDVAKARIILGNLRERIEIGDDGKFRLSGVITQNELNALELLSSDVPPQQAPRLEAANLLHTSTPPPESNVIAFPSGTTADAVEPEEAVELNLSTLYLADADSSYRVCMDFGTAMSKATFVKDDANGFEHVQVLHLGVPGDQEQIDEIMLVSSVFIDGDGLIWFGQRGVEQAQLAPEGKNLRMDNIKRALSEGVLGEPVPFAFNPTSEDLTNEDVVLAYLSFFTWAVNQSLKQEVDAIDVSRNFARRFAMPCFPRANAKIVESKLKVLLGEAQILADTFEHRMNSGIPLKSFLNACRELRSHSRIYSFIECSVTEPLGVAGSLLSWNASQDSLALVVDIGAGTSDFSLYRLNVVVDEDGEIVNASAGEVDKTARGITEAGNHLDKLLLGHILMKAGVSSSDPKFKVITHDLERSIRDYKESLFNGGVAAVTLKNGDSIEVTLEEFLALDTVRAFEESLRTTLVETLESSHPDWIEWVRASASRYLTVVLTGGGAMLPMAKKLTEGFVTAHGIRIPVIAAKPFPEWLSKDYPDLEDHYSRIAVSLGGARQNTISSMGVLRSTGIGIGGYRLDRFQSRGG
;
A
#
# COMPACT_ATOMS: atom_id res chain seq x y z
N MET A 1 15.74 26.97 -5.63
CA MET A 1 16.78 25.90 -5.62
C MET A 1 16.99 25.46 -7.05
N SER A 2 18.23 25.44 -7.56
CA SER A 2 18.51 25.01 -8.94
C SER A 2 18.33 23.50 -9.08
N MET A 3 17.56 23.04 -10.07
CA MET A 3 17.32 21.63 -10.35
C MET A 3 18.46 21.05 -11.20
N ASP A 4 19.00 19.90 -10.81
CA ASP A 4 20.05 19.22 -11.59
C ASP A 4 19.47 18.42 -12.78
N VAL A 5 20.27 18.27 -13.84
CA VAL A 5 19.93 17.60 -15.10
C VAL A 5 19.54 16.14 -14.89
N ALA A 6 20.15 15.44 -13.93
CA ALA A 6 19.77 14.07 -13.59
C ALA A 6 18.34 13.99 -13.03
N LYS A 7 17.96 14.94 -12.17
CA LYS A 7 16.61 15.05 -11.60
C LYS A 7 15.59 15.46 -12.66
N ALA A 8 15.94 16.39 -13.54
CA ALA A 8 15.08 16.80 -14.66
C ALA A 8 14.80 15.66 -15.64
N ARG A 9 15.80 14.81 -15.96
CA ARG A 9 15.59 13.62 -16.81
C ARG A 9 14.62 12.61 -16.21
N ILE A 10 14.66 12.42 -14.88
CA ILE A 10 13.75 11.51 -14.18
C ILE A 10 12.32 12.06 -14.24
N ILE A 11 12.14 13.36 -13.93
CA ILE A 11 10.83 14.03 -13.97
C ILE A 11 10.21 13.95 -15.38
N LEU A 12 11.02 14.16 -16.42
CA LEU A 12 10.54 14.06 -17.80
C LEU A 12 10.31 12.62 -18.27
N GLY A 13 11.01 11.64 -17.70
CA GLY A 13 10.72 10.23 -17.88
C GLY A 13 9.29 9.90 -17.44
N ASN A 14 8.93 10.35 -16.23
CA ASN A 14 7.58 10.16 -15.67
C ASN A 14 6.51 10.93 -16.46
N LEU A 15 6.82 12.17 -16.88
CA LEU A 15 5.91 12.95 -17.74
C LEU A 15 5.64 12.23 -19.06
N ARG A 16 6.65 11.60 -19.67
CA ARG A 16 6.52 10.85 -20.93
C ARG A 16 5.60 9.62 -20.77
N GLU A 17 5.64 8.95 -19.63
CA GLU A 17 4.80 7.78 -19.34
C GLU A 17 3.30 8.14 -19.21
N ARG A 18 2.98 9.42 -18.96
CA ARG A 18 1.60 9.95 -18.93
C ARG A 18 1.06 10.35 -20.31
N ILE A 19 1.88 10.24 -21.36
CA ILE A 19 1.47 10.58 -22.71
C ILE A 19 0.79 9.36 -23.33
N GLU A 20 -0.52 9.47 -23.52
CA GLU A 20 -1.35 8.47 -24.19
C GLU A 20 -1.47 8.78 -25.68
N ILE A 21 -1.65 7.75 -26.50
CA ILE A 21 -2.00 7.90 -27.91
C ILE A 21 -3.53 7.79 -27.99
N GLY A 22 -4.20 8.90 -28.29
CA GLY A 22 -5.65 8.89 -28.49
C GLY A 22 -6.05 8.18 -29.79
N ASP A 23 -7.33 7.87 -29.93
CA ASP A 23 -7.90 7.16 -31.10
C ASP A 23 -7.63 7.85 -32.45
N ASP A 24 -7.28 9.14 -32.42
CA ASP A 24 -6.88 9.93 -33.59
C ASP A 24 -5.36 9.88 -33.88
N GLY A 25 -4.62 9.02 -33.19
CA GLY A 25 -3.17 8.89 -33.30
C GLY A 25 -2.38 10.05 -32.71
N LYS A 26 -3.06 10.99 -32.01
CA LYS A 26 -2.41 12.15 -31.39
C LYS A 26 -2.05 11.87 -29.94
N PHE A 27 -0.90 12.38 -29.54
CA PHE A 27 -0.46 12.36 -28.16
C PHE A 27 -1.34 13.25 -27.28
N ARG A 28 -1.85 12.70 -26.19
CA ARG A 28 -2.63 13.41 -25.17
C ARG A 28 -1.95 13.20 -23.82
N LEU A 29 -1.81 14.28 -23.06
CA LEU A 29 -1.31 14.22 -21.70
C LEU A 29 -2.50 14.28 -20.75
N SER A 30 -2.73 13.22 -19.98
CA SER A 30 -3.81 13.17 -18.99
C SER A 30 -3.36 13.81 -17.66
N GLY A 31 -4.20 14.66 -17.08
CA GLY A 31 -3.94 15.38 -15.81
C GLY A 31 -3.24 16.74 -15.94
N VAL A 32 -2.91 17.35 -14.79
CA VAL A 32 -2.26 18.68 -14.72
C VAL A 32 -0.75 18.54 -14.86
N ILE A 33 -0.09 19.48 -15.55
CA ILE A 33 1.38 19.58 -15.58
C ILE A 33 1.84 20.23 -14.27
N THR A 34 2.72 19.56 -13.55
CA THR A 34 3.29 20.08 -12.30
C THR A 34 4.37 21.12 -12.56
N GLN A 35 4.62 22.01 -11.59
CA GLN A 35 5.69 23.01 -11.71
C GLN A 35 7.08 22.35 -11.88
N ASN A 36 7.30 21.17 -11.30
CA ASN A 36 8.56 20.43 -11.45
C ASN A 36 8.73 19.90 -12.89
N GLU A 37 7.65 19.42 -13.53
CA GLU A 37 7.67 19.01 -14.93
C GLU A 37 7.93 20.21 -15.85
N LEU A 38 7.32 21.36 -15.56
CA LEU A 38 7.57 22.60 -16.30
C LEU A 38 9.03 23.07 -16.14
N ASN A 39 9.55 23.10 -14.91
CA ASN A 39 10.94 23.45 -14.64
C ASN A 39 11.92 22.48 -15.33
N ALA A 40 11.53 21.20 -15.49
CA ALA A 40 12.39 20.18 -16.11
C ALA A 40 12.42 20.31 -17.62
N LEU A 41 11.26 20.62 -18.23
CA LEU A 41 11.16 21.01 -19.63
C LEU A 41 12.00 22.27 -19.90
N GLU A 42 11.88 23.30 -19.06
CA GLU A 42 12.64 24.54 -19.19
C GLU A 42 14.15 24.30 -19.11
N LEU A 43 14.61 23.52 -18.13
CA LEU A 43 16.03 23.19 -17.97
C LEU A 43 16.61 22.48 -19.19
N LEU A 44 15.87 21.56 -19.82
CA LEU A 44 16.35 20.81 -21.01
C LEU A 44 16.09 21.53 -22.34
N SER A 45 15.16 22.49 -22.38
CA SER A 45 14.89 23.35 -23.53
C SER A 45 15.83 24.57 -23.61
N SER A 46 16.48 24.90 -22.50
CA SER A 46 17.50 25.93 -22.44
C SER A 46 18.80 25.36 -23.03
N ASP A 47 19.27 25.92 -24.15
CA ASP A 47 20.57 25.60 -24.80
C ASP A 47 21.78 26.03 -23.94
N VAL A 48 21.84 25.59 -22.68
CA VAL A 48 22.97 25.84 -21.79
C VAL A 48 23.81 24.56 -21.73
N PRO A 49 25.03 24.56 -22.29
CA PRO A 49 25.90 23.38 -22.25
C PRO A 49 26.24 23.03 -20.79
N PRO A 50 26.44 21.75 -20.47
CA PRO A 50 26.70 21.31 -19.10
C PRO A 50 27.99 21.96 -18.58
N GLN A 51 27.87 22.92 -17.67
CA GLN A 51 29.02 23.42 -16.92
C GLN A 51 29.55 22.28 -16.04
N GLN A 52 30.80 21.91 -16.29
CA GLN A 52 31.57 21.03 -15.42
C GLN A 52 31.56 21.57 -13.99
N ALA A 53 31.25 20.69 -13.03
CA ALA A 53 31.26 20.99 -11.61
C ALA A 53 32.62 21.59 -11.19
N PRO A 54 32.65 22.73 -10.46
CA PRO A 54 33.88 23.19 -9.83
C PRO A 54 34.16 22.34 -8.60
N ARG A 55 35.41 21.88 -8.49
CA ARG A 55 36.01 21.35 -7.27
C ARG A 55 35.90 22.37 -6.14
N LEU A 56 35.54 21.87 -4.96
CA LEU A 56 35.67 22.57 -3.68
C LEU A 56 37.15 22.96 -3.46
N GLU A 57 37.44 24.26 -3.49
CA GLU A 57 38.60 24.84 -2.82
C GLU A 57 38.15 25.99 -1.93
N ALA A 58 38.62 25.95 -0.68
CA ALA A 58 38.34 26.91 0.35
C ALA A 58 39.06 28.24 0.09
N ALA A 59 38.35 29.36 0.18
CA ALA A 59 38.96 30.66 0.41
C ALA A 59 37.98 31.60 1.14
N ASN A 60 38.40 32.01 2.34
CA ASN A 60 37.91 33.17 3.09
C ASN A 60 37.77 34.41 2.22
N LEU A 61 36.69 35.18 2.36
CA LEU A 61 36.74 36.64 2.26
C LEU A 61 35.63 37.29 3.12
N LEU A 62 36.08 38.17 4.01
CA LEU A 62 35.33 39.13 4.83
C LEU A 62 34.82 40.32 4.01
N HIS A 63 33.95 41.11 4.68
CA HIS A 63 33.42 42.46 4.37
C HIS A 63 32.04 42.47 3.69
N THR A 64 31.05 43.28 4.09
CA THR A 64 30.93 44.35 5.10
C THR A 64 29.44 44.69 5.19
N SER A 65 28.95 44.92 6.40
CA SER A 65 27.63 45.43 6.72
C SER A 65 27.42 46.87 6.23
N THR A 66 26.27 47.15 5.62
CA THR A 66 25.67 48.50 5.56
C THR A 66 24.17 48.41 5.90
N PRO A 67 23.62 49.32 6.71
CA PRO A 67 22.25 49.24 7.21
C PRO A 67 21.23 49.88 6.24
N PRO A 68 19.96 49.46 6.26
CA PRO A 68 18.87 50.17 5.58
C PRO A 68 18.39 51.38 6.40
N PRO A 69 17.81 52.41 5.74
CA PRO A 69 17.43 53.65 6.38
C PRO A 69 16.11 53.55 7.14
N GLU A 70 16.05 54.28 8.24
CA GLU A 70 14.86 54.57 9.05
C GLU A 70 13.79 55.27 8.21
N SER A 71 12.53 54.84 8.37
CA SER A 71 11.37 55.70 8.09
C SER A 71 10.35 55.53 9.21
N ASN A 72 10.06 56.66 9.85
CA ASN A 72 9.22 56.81 11.03
C ASN A 72 7.72 56.90 10.67
N VAL A 73 6.95 56.09 11.39
CA VAL A 73 5.74 56.44 12.16
C VAL A 73 4.52 57.03 11.43
N ILE A 74 3.42 56.29 11.44
CA ILE A 74 2.12 56.78 11.95
C ILE A 74 1.49 55.68 12.82
N ALA A 75 1.29 56.02 14.09
CA ALA A 75 0.65 55.19 15.12
C ALA A 75 -0.87 55.40 15.12
N PHE A 76 -1.63 54.33 15.30
CA PHE A 76 -3.02 54.35 15.78
C PHE A 76 -3.20 53.31 16.90
N PRO A 77 -4.09 53.59 17.87
CA PRO A 77 -3.95 53.13 19.25
C PRO A 77 -4.29 51.66 19.45
N SER A 78 -3.50 51.08 20.36
CA SER A 78 -3.60 49.73 20.90
C SER A 78 -4.93 49.47 21.58
N GLY A 79 -5.73 48.58 21.00
CA GLY A 79 -6.76 47.80 21.69
C GLY A 79 -6.22 46.41 21.98
N THR A 80 -5.28 46.29 22.91
CA THR A 80 -4.81 45.01 23.44
C THR A 80 -5.85 44.46 24.39
N THR A 81 -6.79 43.66 23.88
CA THR A 81 -7.20 42.47 24.62
C THR A 81 -6.07 41.47 24.43
N ALA A 82 -5.29 41.30 25.49
CA ALA A 82 -4.34 40.21 25.58
C ALA A 82 -5.13 38.90 25.52
N ASP A 83 -5.28 38.33 24.32
CA ASP A 83 -5.51 36.91 24.19
C ASP A 83 -4.29 36.24 24.80
N ALA A 84 -4.52 35.62 25.95
CA ALA A 84 -3.59 34.73 26.58
C ALA A 84 -3.19 33.69 25.53
N VAL A 85 -1.93 33.76 25.08
CA VAL A 85 -1.29 32.63 24.42
C VAL A 85 -1.28 31.54 25.48
N GLU A 86 -2.22 30.60 25.37
CA GLU A 86 -2.17 29.39 26.19
C GLU A 86 -0.77 28.78 26.03
N PRO A 87 -0.09 28.44 27.14
CA PRO A 87 1.24 27.88 27.07
C PRO A 87 1.19 26.61 26.23
N GLU A 88 2.10 26.53 25.26
CA GLU A 88 2.31 25.39 24.37
C GLU A 88 2.45 24.12 25.22
N GLU A 89 1.46 23.22 25.20
CA GLU A 89 1.57 21.93 25.88
C GLU A 89 2.72 21.15 25.22
N ALA A 90 3.86 21.10 25.90
CA ALA A 90 4.98 20.27 25.51
C ALA A 90 4.51 18.80 25.55
N VAL A 91 4.56 18.12 24.41
CA VAL A 91 4.17 16.71 24.31
C VAL A 91 5.32 15.87 24.83
N GLU A 92 5.16 15.24 26.00
CA GLU A 92 6.16 14.31 26.53
C GLU A 92 6.09 12.97 25.80
N LEU A 93 7.17 12.58 25.11
CA LEU A 93 7.23 11.31 24.38
C LEU A 93 7.24 10.10 25.32
N ASN A 94 6.37 9.13 25.04
CA ASN A 94 6.36 7.86 25.75
C ASN A 94 7.39 6.88 25.15
N LEU A 95 8.60 6.85 25.73
CA LEU A 95 9.70 5.98 25.27
C LEU A 95 9.73 4.60 25.95
N SER A 96 8.74 4.26 26.79
CA SER A 96 8.77 3.07 27.65
C SER A 96 9.00 1.76 26.88
N THR A 97 8.48 1.64 25.66
CA THR A 97 8.66 0.45 24.81
C THR A 97 10.13 0.17 24.44
N LEU A 98 10.98 1.20 24.38
CA LEU A 98 12.42 1.05 24.09
C LEU A 98 13.21 0.44 25.26
N TYR A 99 12.64 0.40 26.45
CA TYR A 99 13.26 -0.13 27.66
C TYR A 99 12.74 -1.52 28.06
N LEU A 100 11.83 -2.08 27.25
CA LEU A 100 11.35 -3.45 27.44
C LEU A 100 12.44 -4.46 27.05
N ALA A 101 12.41 -5.63 27.68
CA ALA A 101 13.25 -6.75 27.27
C ALA A 101 12.96 -7.15 25.82
N ASP A 102 13.94 -7.70 25.11
CA ASP A 102 13.81 -8.11 23.71
C ASP A 102 12.57 -9.00 23.50
N ALA A 103 11.94 -8.83 22.32
CA ALA A 103 10.78 -9.60 21.94
C ALA A 103 11.06 -11.10 21.99
N ASP A 104 10.18 -11.85 22.63
CA ASP A 104 10.21 -13.31 22.59
C ASP A 104 9.93 -13.78 21.15
N SER A 105 10.85 -14.57 20.61
CA SER A 105 10.76 -15.09 19.25
C SER A 105 9.61 -16.09 19.04
N SER A 106 9.02 -16.60 20.12
CA SER A 106 7.89 -17.53 20.06
C SER A 106 6.59 -16.86 19.62
N TYR A 107 6.49 -15.53 19.66
CA TYR A 107 5.33 -14.82 19.15
C TYR A 107 5.71 -13.65 18.23
N ARG A 108 4.87 -13.43 17.22
CA ARG A 108 5.11 -12.43 16.18
C ARG A 108 3.82 -11.91 15.60
N VAL A 109 3.89 -10.69 15.07
CA VAL A 109 2.80 -10.06 14.34
C VAL A 109 3.31 -9.67 12.96
N CYS A 110 2.53 -9.99 11.93
CA CYS A 110 2.74 -9.39 10.62
C CYS A 110 1.67 -8.32 10.38
N MET A 111 2.14 -7.11 10.11
CA MET A 111 1.32 -5.94 9.81
C MET A 111 1.25 -5.74 8.31
N ASP A 112 0.05 -5.80 7.74
CA ASP A 112 -0.20 -5.44 6.35
C ASP A 112 -0.86 -4.06 6.30
N PHE A 113 -0.04 -3.05 6.02
CA PHE A 113 -0.48 -1.69 5.74
C PHE A 113 -1.08 -1.67 4.33
N GLY A 114 -2.38 -1.89 4.22
CA GLY A 114 -3.08 -1.91 2.93
C GLY A 114 -3.53 -0.53 2.46
N THR A 115 -3.74 -0.39 1.16
CA THR A 115 -4.12 0.89 0.52
C THR A 115 -5.49 1.41 0.96
N ALA A 116 -6.46 0.50 1.16
CA ALA A 116 -7.81 0.86 1.61
C ALA A 116 -8.13 0.31 3.01
N MET A 117 -7.65 -0.89 3.33
CA MET A 117 -7.85 -1.52 4.63
C MET A 117 -6.52 -2.10 5.11
N SER A 118 -6.15 -1.84 6.37
CA SER A 118 -5.01 -2.44 7.05
C SER A 118 -5.45 -3.61 7.92
N LYS A 119 -4.55 -4.57 8.12
CA LYS A 119 -4.85 -5.84 8.78
C LYS A 119 -3.60 -6.40 9.45
N ALA A 120 -3.78 -7.20 10.50
CA ALA A 120 -2.67 -7.79 11.21
C ALA A 120 -3.02 -9.18 11.71
N THR A 121 -2.01 -10.07 11.71
CA THR A 121 -2.15 -11.42 12.24
C THR A 121 -1.07 -11.67 13.26
N PHE A 122 -1.47 -12.14 14.43
CA PHE A 122 -0.61 -12.62 15.50
C PHE A 122 -0.46 -14.14 15.39
N VAL A 123 0.75 -14.62 15.60
CA VAL A 123 1.03 -16.05 15.73
C VAL A 123 1.88 -16.30 16.96
N LYS A 124 1.53 -17.32 17.72
CA LYS A 124 2.31 -17.84 18.85
C LYS A 124 2.62 -19.32 18.67
N ASP A 125 3.88 -19.67 18.79
CA ASP A 125 4.34 -21.06 18.79
C ASP A 125 4.07 -21.69 20.15
N ASP A 126 3.53 -22.91 20.15
CA ASP A 126 3.49 -23.75 21.34
C ASP A 126 4.78 -24.58 21.50
N ALA A 127 4.91 -25.27 22.64
CA ALA A 127 6.07 -26.10 22.93
C ALA A 127 6.21 -27.33 22.00
N ASN A 128 5.16 -27.67 21.24
CA ASN A 128 5.13 -28.78 20.30
C ASN A 128 5.34 -28.32 18.84
N GLY A 129 5.58 -27.03 18.60
CA GLY A 129 5.74 -26.45 17.27
C GLY A 129 4.42 -26.18 16.53
N PHE A 130 3.28 -26.23 17.23
CA PHE A 130 1.99 -25.81 16.68
C PHE A 130 1.86 -24.28 16.68
N GLU A 131 1.36 -23.73 15.58
CA GLU A 131 1.14 -22.30 15.39
C GLU A 131 -0.29 -21.92 15.83
N HIS A 132 -0.41 -21.21 16.95
CA HIS A 132 -1.66 -20.55 17.33
C HIS A 132 -1.83 -19.26 16.55
N VAL A 133 -2.78 -19.24 15.61
CA VAL A 133 -3.06 -18.11 14.73
C VAL A 133 -4.22 -17.30 15.33
N GLN A 134 -4.00 -15.99 15.50
CA GLN A 134 -5.03 -15.03 15.84
C GLN A 134 -5.02 -13.90 14.81
N VAL A 135 -6.07 -13.79 14.01
CA VAL A 135 -6.32 -12.62 13.19
C VAL A 135 -6.90 -11.55 14.11
N LEU A 136 -6.22 -10.40 14.22
CA LEU A 136 -6.57 -9.39 15.21
C LEU A 136 -7.81 -8.61 14.78
N HIS A 137 -8.74 -8.39 15.71
CA HIS A 137 -9.96 -7.63 15.49
C HIS A 137 -9.65 -6.13 15.61
N LEU A 138 -9.05 -5.55 14.57
CA LEU A 138 -8.61 -4.15 14.58
C LEU A 138 -9.76 -3.15 14.47
N GLY A 139 -10.91 -3.59 13.93
CA GLY A 139 -12.10 -2.77 13.81
C GLY A 139 -12.66 -2.38 15.17
N VAL A 140 -12.55 -3.27 16.17
CA VAL A 140 -13.05 -3.05 17.53
C VAL A 140 -12.40 -1.83 18.22
N PRO A 141 -11.08 -1.78 18.44
CA PRO A 141 -10.48 -0.56 18.99
C PRO A 141 -10.63 0.65 18.06
N GLY A 142 -10.77 0.43 16.75
CA GLY A 142 -11.01 1.49 15.79
C GLY A 142 -12.42 2.10 15.83
N ASP A 143 -13.35 1.56 16.62
CA ASP A 143 -14.80 1.82 16.58
C ASP A 143 -15.38 1.65 15.14
N GLN A 144 -15.07 0.53 14.48
CA GLN A 144 -15.42 0.23 13.08
C GLN A 144 -16.06 -1.16 12.90
N GLU A 145 -16.56 -1.80 13.96
CA GLU A 145 -17.17 -3.14 13.91
C GLU A 145 -18.36 -3.21 12.95
N GLN A 146 -19.05 -2.08 12.73
CA GLN A 146 -20.15 -1.97 11.77
C GLN A 146 -19.67 -2.00 10.31
N ILE A 147 -18.38 -1.74 10.07
CA ILE A 147 -17.74 -1.80 8.75
C ILE A 147 -17.04 -3.14 8.58
N ASP A 148 -16.13 -3.48 9.50
CA ASP A 148 -15.42 -4.75 9.54
C ASP A 148 -14.75 -4.91 10.91
N GLU A 149 -14.92 -6.06 11.57
CA GLU A 149 -14.32 -6.30 12.89
C GLU A 149 -12.81 -6.57 12.82
N ILE A 150 -12.31 -7.10 11.71
CA ILE A 150 -10.93 -7.57 11.54
C ILE A 150 -10.03 -6.47 10.95
N MET A 151 -10.57 -5.67 10.05
CA MET A 151 -9.80 -4.73 9.25
C MET A 151 -10.00 -3.27 9.68
N LEU A 152 -8.98 -2.46 9.45
CA LEU A 152 -8.96 -1.05 9.79
C LEU A 152 -8.97 -0.20 8.52
N VAL A 153 -9.89 0.77 8.40
CA VAL A 153 -9.93 1.66 7.23
C VAL A 153 -8.66 2.50 7.14
N SER A 154 -7.98 2.47 5.99
CA SER A 154 -6.76 3.23 5.69
C SER A 154 -7.06 4.65 5.22
N SER A 155 -7.59 5.47 6.14
CA SER A 155 -8.00 6.84 5.83
C SER A 155 -7.57 7.84 6.92
N VAL A 156 -7.24 9.06 6.48
CA VAL A 156 -6.88 10.19 7.35
C VAL A 156 -7.67 11.43 6.93
N PHE A 157 -8.22 12.14 7.90
CA PHE A 157 -8.92 13.40 7.69
C PHE A 157 -8.40 14.45 8.68
N ILE A 158 -8.20 15.68 8.21
CA ILE A 158 -7.83 16.82 9.06
C ILE A 158 -8.97 17.82 8.99
N ASP A 159 -9.58 18.09 10.14
CA ASP A 159 -10.70 19.03 10.22
C ASP A 159 -10.24 20.49 10.28
N GLY A 160 -11.20 21.41 10.29
CA GLY A 160 -10.93 22.85 10.33
C GLY A 160 -10.36 23.33 11.66
N ASP A 161 -10.51 22.54 12.73
CA ASP A 161 -9.98 22.83 14.06
C ASP A 161 -8.56 22.25 14.25
N GLY A 162 -8.04 21.57 13.22
CA GLY A 162 -6.70 20.99 13.21
C GLY A 162 -6.60 19.68 13.98
N LEU A 163 -7.69 18.92 14.12
CA LEU A 163 -7.65 17.54 14.62
C LEU A 163 -7.46 16.55 13.46
N ILE A 164 -6.59 15.57 13.70
CA ILE A 164 -6.37 14.42 12.83
C ILE A 164 -7.33 13.30 13.25
N TRP A 165 -8.14 12.84 12.31
CA TRP A 165 -9.08 11.74 12.46
C TRP A 165 -8.66 10.57 11.57
N PHE A 166 -8.87 9.34 12.06
CA PHE A 166 -8.41 8.13 11.40
C PHE A 166 -9.56 7.17 11.09
N GLY A 167 -9.35 6.32 10.09
CA GLY A 167 -10.25 5.22 9.74
C GLY A 167 -11.69 5.67 9.49
N GLN A 168 -12.65 4.88 9.96
CA GLN A 168 -14.07 5.18 9.75
C GLN A 168 -14.50 6.51 10.39
N ARG A 169 -13.94 6.90 11.53
CA ARG A 169 -14.19 8.23 12.09
C ARG A 169 -13.70 9.34 11.17
N GLY A 170 -12.54 9.17 10.53
CA GLY A 170 -12.06 10.09 9.50
C GLY A 170 -13.02 10.20 8.32
N VAL A 171 -13.65 9.08 7.92
CA VAL A 171 -14.72 9.06 6.91
C VAL A 171 -15.92 9.88 7.37
N GLU A 172 -16.43 9.63 8.58
CA GLU A 172 -17.61 10.31 9.14
C GLU A 172 -17.38 11.81 9.36
N GLN A 173 -16.20 12.22 9.85
CA GLN A 173 -15.88 13.63 10.02
C GLN A 173 -15.75 14.35 8.68
N ALA A 174 -15.14 13.72 7.68
CA ALA A 174 -15.13 14.25 6.32
C ALA A 174 -16.55 14.37 5.74
N GLN A 175 -17.47 13.50 6.17
CA GLN A 175 -18.87 13.58 5.75
C GLN A 175 -19.61 14.80 6.32
N LEU A 176 -19.21 15.27 7.50
CA LEU A 176 -19.77 16.45 8.17
C LEU A 176 -19.14 17.76 7.71
N ALA A 177 -17.98 17.70 7.03
CA ALA A 177 -17.24 18.87 6.58
C ALA A 177 -18.01 19.72 5.54
N PRO A 178 -17.85 21.06 5.54
CA PRO A 178 -18.46 21.92 4.53
C PRO A 178 -17.99 21.60 3.10
N GLU A 179 -18.90 21.67 2.13
CA GLU A 179 -18.61 21.31 0.74
C GLU A 179 -17.38 22.04 0.16
N GLY A 180 -16.48 21.28 -0.45
CA GLY A 180 -15.32 21.81 -1.18
C GLY A 180 -14.15 22.29 -0.31
N LYS A 181 -14.20 22.05 1.01
CA LYS A 181 -13.09 22.29 1.94
C LYS A 181 -12.85 21.03 2.76
N ASN A 182 -11.59 20.72 3.04
CA ASN A 182 -11.18 19.61 3.90
C ASN A 182 -11.55 18.26 3.25
N LEU A 183 -10.73 17.85 2.29
CA LEU A 183 -10.83 16.56 1.64
C LEU A 183 -10.16 15.50 2.51
N ARG A 184 -10.73 14.30 2.49
CA ARG A 184 -10.17 13.11 3.12
C ARG A 184 -8.99 12.57 2.30
N MET A 185 -7.95 12.12 2.99
CA MET A 185 -6.79 11.47 2.38
C MET A 185 -6.98 9.95 2.42
N ASP A 186 -7.27 9.38 1.25
CA ASP A 186 -7.34 7.93 1.03
C ASP A 186 -6.15 7.46 0.19
N ASN A 187 -5.86 6.15 0.22
CA ASN A 187 -4.75 5.55 -0.52
C ASN A 187 -3.37 6.13 -0.12
N ILE A 188 -3.21 6.56 1.14
CA ILE A 188 -1.98 7.18 1.65
C ILE A 188 -0.73 6.30 1.49
N LYS A 189 -0.89 4.97 1.38
CA LYS A 189 0.19 4.03 1.05
C LYS A 189 0.88 4.38 -0.27
N ARG A 190 0.17 4.98 -1.23
CA ARG A 190 0.73 5.37 -2.55
C ARG A 190 1.90 6.33 -2.44
N ALA A 191 1.96 7.13 -1.38
CA ALA A 191 3.09 8.03 -1.14
C ALA A 191 4.42 7.27 -1.01
N LEU A 192 4.39 6.03 -0.48
CA LEU A 192 5.55 5.13 -0.42
C LEU A 192 5.96 4.64 -1.82
N SER A 193 4.98 4.25 -2.64
CA SER A 193 5.23 3.68 -3.96
C SER A 193 5.64 4.70 -5.01
N GLU A 194 5.09 5.91 -4.93
CA GLU A 194 5.34 6.99 -5.88
C GLU A 194 6.57 7.83 -5.50
N GLY A 195 7.15 7.59 -4.32
CA GLY A 195 8.33 8.32 -3.85
C GLY A 195 8.03 9.77 -3.48
N VAL A 196 6.79 10.09 -3.12
CA VAL A 196 6.31 11.46 -2.83
C VAL A 196 6.14 11.73 -1.33
N LEU A 197 6.72 10.90 -0.46
CA LEU A 197 6.66 11.08 1.00
C LEU A 197 7.07 12.49 1.46
N GLY A 198 8.13 13.05 0.87
CA GLY A 198 8.62 14.38 1.25
C GLY A 198 7.84 15.56 0.66
N GLU A 199 6.80 15.30 -0.15
CA GLU A 199 6.00 16.36 -0.75
C GLU A 199 5.00 16.94 0.25
N PRO A 200 4.73 18.25 0.18
CA PRO A 200 3.76 18.90 1.06
C PRO A 200 2.34 18.46 0.71
N VAL A 201 1.51 18.30 1.74
CA VAL A 201 0.09 17.99 1.60
C VAL A 201 -0.64 19.25 1.12
N PRO A 202 -1.41 19.19 0.01
CA PRO A 202 -2.14 20.35 -0.49
C PRO A 202 -3.16 20.88 0.53
N PHE A 203 -3.44 22.19 0.48
CA PHE A 203 -4.40 22.86 1.37
C PHE A 203 -5.80 22.21 1.36
N ALA A 204 -6.19 21.59 0.24
CA ALA A 204 -7.45 20.86 0.16
C ALA A 204 -7.54 19.74 1.20
N PHE A 205 -6.43 19.10 1.56
CA PHE A 205 -6.35 17.99 2.53
C PHE A 205 -5.77 18.43 3.89
N ASN A 206 -5.08 19.57 3.93
CA ASN A 206 -4.57 20.20 5.15
C ASN A 206 -5.10 21.64 5.24
N PRO A 207 -6.26 21.86 5.87
CA PRO A 207 -6.87 23.19 5.97
C PRO A 207 -6.21 24.10 7.01
N THR A 208 -5.11 23.66 7.63
CA THR A 208 -4.40 24.38 8.68
C THR A 208 -3.22 25.20 8.13
N SER A 209 -2.57 25.98 8.99
CA SER A 209 -1.32 26.67 8.66
C SER A 209 -0.07 25.84 8.94
N GLU A 210 -0.21 24.60 9.40
CA GLU A 210 0.91 23.74 9.76
C GLU A 210 1.56 23.14 8.50
N ASP A 211 2.89 23.10 8.47
CA ASP A 211 3.65 22.43 7.42
C ASP A 211 3.54 20.91 7.57
N LEU A 212 2.80 20.28 6.66
CA LEU A 212 2.51 18.85 6.67
C LEU A 212 3.02 18.16 5.40
N THR A 213 3.73 17.05 5.54
CA THR A 213 4.17 16.22 4.40
C THR A 213 3.38 14.90 4.32
N ASN A 214 3.43 14.25 3.15
CA ASN A 214 2.85 12.91 3.00
C ASN A 214 3.48 11.89 3.97
N GLU A 215 4.75 12.05 4.34
CA GLU A 215 5.43 11.23 5.34
C GLU A 215 4.77 11.34 6.72
N ASP A 216 4.41 12.55 7.13
CA ASP A 216 3.77 12.79 8.43
C ASP A 216 2.36 12.21 8.45
N VAL A 217 1.62 12.27 7.34
CA VAL A 217 0.30 11.63 7.19
C VAL A 217 0.41 10.11 7.29
N VAL A 218 1.37 9.51 6.58
CA VAL A 218 1.62 8.06 6.66
C VAL A 218 2.01 7.67 8.08
N LEU A 219 2.88 8.44 8.74
CA LEU A 219 3.28 8.17 10.12
C LEU A 219 2.11 8.29 11.10
N ALA A 220 1.24 9.29 10.94
CA ALA A 220 0.05 9.47 11.76
C ALA A 220 -0.86 8.23 11.67
N TYR A 221 -1.12 7.77 10.45
CA TYR A 221 -1.92 6.57 10.25
C TYR A 221 -1.24 5.30 10.78
N LEU A 222 0.06 5.12 10.55
CA LEU A 222 0.79 3.96 11.08
C LEU A 222 0.77 3.96 12.63
N SER A 223 0.76 5.13 13.26
CA SER A 223 0.62 5.26 14.71
C SER A 223 -0.76 4.79 15.18
N PHE A 224 -1.83 5.17 14.48
CA PHE A 224 -3.19 4.68 14.72
C PHE A 224 -3.30 3.15 14.50
N PHE A 225 -2.74 2.64 13.41
CA PHE A 225 -2.73 1.21 13.11
C PHE A 225 -1.94 0.41 14.17
N THR A 226 -0.79 0.91 14.60
CA THR A 226 0.02 0.29 15.67
C THR A 226 -0.72 0.32 17.01
N TRP A 227 -1.40 1.42 17.32
CA TRP A 227 -2.26 1.51 18.50
C TRP A 227 -3.37 0.46 18.46
N ALA A 228 -4.09 0.31 17.34
CA ALA A 228 -5.15 -0.68 17.19
C ALA A 228 -4.62 -2.11 17.40
N VAL A 229 -3.48 -2.46 16.79
CA VAL A 229 -2.80 -3.75 17.03
C VAL A 229 -2.49 -3.96 18.51
N ASN A 230 -1.96 -2.95 19.19
CA ASN A 230 -1.64 -3.04 20.62
C ASN A 230 -2.90 -3.23 21.48
N GLN A 231 -4.02 -2.59 21.14
CA GLN A 231 -5.29 -2.77 21.87
C GLN A 231 -5.90 -4.15 21.61
N SER A 232 -5.96 -4.61 20.36
CA SER A 232 -6.45 -5.95 20.00
C SER A 232 -5.65 -7.05 20.71
N LEU A 233 -4.32 -6.93 20.74
CA LEU A 233 -3.48 -7.88 21.49
C LEU A 233 -3.78 -7.90 22.98
N LYS A 234 -3.97 -6.73 23.61
CA LYS A 234 -4.35 -6.64 25.04
C LYS A 234 -5.71 -7.27 25.34
N GLN A 235 -6.64 -7.24 24.38
CA GLN A 235 -8.01 -7.72 24.55
C GLN A 235 -8.18 -9.20 24.20
N GLU A 236 -7.52 -9.67 23.14
CA GLU A 236 -7.76 -10.99 22.56
C GLU A 236 -6.73 -12.04 22.98
N VAL A 237 -5.52 -11.61 23.34
CA VAL A 237 -4.45 -12.53 23.70
C VAL A 237 -4.32 -12.58 25.22
N ASP A 238 -4.83 -13.66 25.80
CA ASP A 238 -4.91 -13.96 27.25
C ASP A 238 -3.54 -14.21 27.93
N ALA A 239 -2.46 -13.73 27.31
CA ALA A 239 -1.11 -13.80 27.83
C ALA A 239 -0.75 -12.48 28.50
N ILE A 240 -0.69 -12.51 29.84
CA ILE A 240 -0.31 -11.43 30.76
C ILE A 240 0.97 -10.66 30.35
N ASP A 241 1.80 -11.23 29.46
CA ASP A 241 3.12 -10.73 29.07
C ASP A 241 3.29 -10.40 27.57
N VAL A 242 2.23 -10.20 26.77
CA VAL A 242 2.44 -9.57 25.43
C VAL A 242 2.76 -8.09 25.63
N SER A 243 4.00 -7.84 26.05
CA SER A 243 4.57 -6.51 26.11
C SER A 243 4.54 -5.91 24.70
N ARG A 244 4.41 -4.58 24.59
CA ARG A 244 4.43 -3.85 23.31
C ARG A 244 5.72 -4.04 22.49
N ASN A 245 6.68 -4.82 23.01
CA ASN A 245 7.88 -5.30 22.36
C ASN A 245 7.69 -6.73 21.84
N PHE A 246 6.86 -6.91 20.81
CA PHE A 246 6.73 -8.16 20.06
C PHE A 246 7.45 -8.06 18.71
N ALA A 247 7.87 -9.20 18.16
CA ALA A 247 8.51 -9.24 16.85
C ALA A 247 7.49 -8.82 15.78
N ARG A 248 7.75 -7.68 15.13
CA ARG A 248 6.91 -7.11 14.07
C ARG A 248 7.55 -7.36 12.72
N ARG A 249 6.80 -8.05 11.87
CA ARG A 249 7.04 -8.12 10.43
C ARG A 249 6.05 -7.22 9.72
N PHE A 250 6.41 -6.78 8.52
CA PHE A 250 5.51 -5.91 7.75
C PHE A 250 5.49 -6.29 6.27
N ALA A 251 4.29 -6.22 5.70
CA ALA A 251 4.07 -6.49 4.30
C ALA A 251 4.63 -5.35 3.43
N MET A 252 5.30 -5.71 2.34
CA MET A 252 5.85 -4.79 1.36
C MET A 252 5.24 -5.09 -0.02
N PRO A 253 4.77 -4.06 -0.75
CA PRO A 253 4.37 -4.25 -2.13
C PRO A 253 5.59 -4.54 -3.02
N CYS A 254 5.33 -5.13 -4.18
CA CYS A 254 6.37 -5.48 -5.15
C CYS A 254 6.96 -4.24 -5.82
N PHE A 255 8.12 -3.79 -5.35
CA PHE A 255 8.86 -2.70 -5.99
C PHE A 255 10.03 -3.22 -6.85
N PRO A 256 10.40 -2.50 -7.93
CA PRO A 256 11.71 -2.63 -8.51
C PRO A 256 12.79 -2.48 -7.43
N ARG A 257 13.77 -3.41 -7.38
CA ARG A 257 14.70 -3.61 -6.25
C ARG A 257 15.36 -2.37 -5.66
N ALA A 258 15.73 -1.39 -6.50
CA ALA A 258 16.38 -0.16 -6.02
C ALA A 258 15.43 0.65 -5.10
N ASN A 259 14.15 0.68 -5.44
CA ASN A 259 13.12 1.36 -4.66
C ASN A 259 12.70 0.49 -3.47
N ALA A 260 12.64 -0.84 -3.63
CA ALA A 260 12.24 -1.77 -2.58
C ALA A 260 13.04 -1.60 -1.27
N LYS A 261 14.39 -1.58 -1.37
CA LYS A 261 15.27 -1.44 -0.18
C LYS A 261 15.15 -0.08 0.50
N ILE A 262 14.95 0.98 -0.28
CA ILE A 262 14.80 2.35 0.24
C ILE A 262 13.48 2.44 1.00
N VAL A 263 12.39 1.98 0.40
CA VAL A 263 11.07 1.98 1.02
C VAL A 263 11.04 1.05 2.24
N GLU A 264 11.64 -0.13 2.17
CA GLU A 264 11.78 -1.06 3.31
C GLU A 264 12.49 -0.39 4.49
N SER A 265 13.67 0.22 4.23
CA SER A 265 14.44 0.90 5.28
C SER A 265 13.65 2.06 5.89
N LYS A 266 12.92 2.81 5.06
CA LYS A 266 12.09 3.93 5.52
C LYS A 266 10.90 3.45 6.34
N LEU A 267 10.17 2.44 5.86
CA LEU A 267 9.00 1.90 6.55
C LEU A 267 9.37 1.26 7.89
N LYS A 268 10.53 0.61 7.98
CA LYS A 268 11.09 0.11 9.24
C LYS A 268 11.27 1.22 10.28
N VAL A 269 11.76 2.39 9.87
CA VAL A 269 11.86 3.57 10.75
C VAL A 269 10.47 4.09 11.11
N LEU A 270 9.58 4.26 10.14
CA LEU A 270 8.23 4.79 10.37
C LEU A 270 7.40 3.90 11.30
N LEU A 271 7.50 2.57 11.21
CA LEU A 271 6.81 1.64 12.12
C LEU A 271 7.37 1.70 13.54
N GLY A 272 8.68 1.92 13.67
CA GLY A 272 9.30 2.14 14.98
C GLY A 272 8.87 3.46 15.61
N GLU A 273 8.85 4.54 14.83
CA GLU A 273 8.33 5.85 15.25
C GLU A 273 6.84 5.78 15.60
N ALA A 274 6.06 5.05 14.81
CA ALA A 274 4.63 4.85 15.01
C ALA A 274 4.32 4.19 16.36
N GLN A 275 5.13 3.25 16.83
CA GLN A 275 4.96 2.67 18.16
C GLN A 275 5.10 3.71 19.26
N ILE A 276 6.09 4.60 19.17
CA ILE A 276 6.30 5.66 20.16
C ILE A 276 5.13 6.66 20.15
N LEU A 277 4.66 7.04 18.96
CA LEU A 277 3.54 7.95 18.81
C LEU A 277 2.22 7.31 19.26
N ALA A 278 2.00 6.02 18.98
CA ALA A 278 0.87 5.24 19.49
C ALA A 278 0.85 5.23 21.02
N ASP A 279 2.01 5.04 21.66
CA ASP A 279 2.17 5.05 23.11
C ASP A 279 2.02 6.46 23.72
N THR A 280 2.40 7.50 22.97
CA THR A 280 2.33 8.90 23.41
C THR A 280 0.90 9.43 23.35
N PHE A 281 0.13 9.04 22.33
CA PHE A 281 -1.25 9.52 22.12
C PHE A 281 -2.31 8.44 22.42
N GLU A 282 -1.98 7.41 23.21
CA GLU A 282 -2.85 6.24 23.46
C GLU A 282 -4.29 6.62 23.82
N HIS A 283 -4.48 7.65 24.64
CA HIS A 283 -5.79 8.11 25.12
C HIS A 283 -6.56 9.01 24.14
N ARG A 284 -5.93 9.45 23.04
CA ARG A 284 -6.53 10.34 22.04
C ARG A 284 -6.63 9.73 20.64
N MET A 285 -6.04 8.55 20.43
CA MET A 285 -5.97 7.90 19.11
C MET A 285 -7.35 7.71 18.45
N ASN A 286 -8.39 7.40 19.22
CA ASN A 286 -9.75 7.24 18.71
C ASN A 286 -10.62 8.50 18.78
N SER A 287 -10.17 9.56 19.47
CA SER A 287 -10.95 10.80 19.70
C SER A 287 -10.43 12.02 18.93
N GLY A 288 -9.42 11.82 18.08
CA GLY A 288 -8.76 12.88 17.32
C GLY A 288 -7.51 13.42 18.00
N ILE A 289 -6.45 13.63 17.22
CA ILE A 289 -5.15 14.14 17.70
C ILE A 289 -4.93 15.57 17.18
N PRO A 290 -4.60 16.55 18.03
CA PRO A 290 -4.21 17.87 17.54
C PRO A 290 -2.98 17.81 16.64
N LEU A 291 -3.12 18.29 15.41
CA LEU A 291 -2.08 18.24 14.36
C LEU A 291 -0.78 18.88 14.83
N LYS A 292 -0.87 20.06 15.44
CA LYS A 292 0.31 20.77 15.96
C LYS A 292 1.05 19.95 17.02
N SER A 293 0.32 19.32 17.94
CA SER A 293 0.90 18.43 18.96
C SER A 293 1.57 17.20 18.34
N PHE A 294 0.92 16.59 17.34
CA PHE A 294 1.49 15.47 16.59
C PHE A 294 2.80 15.86 15.89
N LEU A 295 2.82 16.99 15.18
CA LEU A 295 4.03 17.47 14.49
C LEU A 295 5.15 17.85 15.46
N ASN A 296 4.81 18.44 16.63
CA ASN A 296 5.78 18.69 17.70
C ASN A 296 6.40 17.37 18.20
N ALA A 297 5.59 16.34 18.45
CA ALA A 297 6.07 15.02 18.86
C ALA A 297 6.95 14.37 17.79
N CYS A 298 6.58 14.48 16.50
CA CYS A 298 7.42 14.02 15.38
C CYS A 298 8.77 14.74 15.34
N ARG A 299 8.79 16.06 15.54
CA ARG A 299 10.04 16.85 15.58
C ARG A 299 10.93 16.43 16.76
N GLU A 300 10.36 16.25 17.94
CA GLU A 300 11.10 15.77 19.11
C GLU A 300 11.61 14.34 18.90
N LEU A 301 10.79 13.45 18.36
CA LEU A 301 11.17 12.08 18.07
C LEU A 301 12.32 12.06 17.06
N ARG A 302 12.26 12.81 15.97
CA ARG A 302 13.31 12.83 14.94
C ARG A 302 14.57 13.59 15.35
N SER A 303 14.58 14.31 16.47
CA SER A 303 15.76 15.01 17.00
C SER A 303 16.87 14.07 17.48
N HIS A 304 16.55 12.79 17.73
CA HIS A 304 17.50 11.77 18.16
C HIS A 304 17.37 10.51 17.31
N SER A 305 18.51 9.95 16.88
CA SER A 305 18.53 8.64 16.21
C SER A 305 18.19 7.52 17.20
N ARG A 306 17.35 6.58 16.78
CA ARG A 306 16.89 5.44 17.59
C ARG A 306 16.95 4.15 16.79
N ILE A 307 17.07 3.03 17.51
CA ILE A 307 17.03 1.69 16.96
C ILE A 307 15.75 1.02 17.47
N TYR A 308 14.98 0.45 16.56
CA TYR A 308 13.72 -0.22 16.86
C TYR A 308 13.91 -1.74 16.63
N SER A 309 14.48 -2.42 17.63
CA SER A 309 14.84 -3.86 17.54
C SER A 309 13.63 -4.77 17.32
N PHE A 310 12.45 -4.34 17.77
CA PHE A 310 11.19 -5.04 17.61
C PHE A 310 10.63 -5.05 16.19
N ILE A 311 11.16 -4.23 15.27
CA ILE A 311 10.84 -4.31 13.85
C ILE A 311 11.84 -5.28 13.20
N GLU A 312 11.42 -6.51 12.95
CA GLU A 312 12.29 -7.60 12.52
C GLU A 312 12.65 -7.44 11.03
N CYS A 313 11.73 -7.83 10.13
CA CYS A 313 11.96 -7.89 8.69
C CYS A 313 10.72 -7.54 7.88
N SER A 314 10.94 -7.27 6.58
CA SER A 314 9.86 -7.17 5.61
C SER A 314 9.51 -8.54 5.02
N VAL A 315 8.25 -8.69 4.61
CA VAL A 315 7.77 -9.82 3.80
C VAL A 315 7.10 -9.21 2.57
N THR A 316 7.45 -9.64 1.36
CA THR A 316 6.71 -9.15 0.19
C THR A 316 5.30 -9.72 0.21
N GLU A 317 4.30 -8.93 -0.19
CA GLU A 317 2.89 -9.34 -0.21
C GLU A 317 2.69 -10.71 -0.87
N PRO A 318 3.30 -11.01 -2.04
CA PRO A 318 3.17 -12.34 -2.63
C PRO A 318 3.83 -13.47 -1.86
N LEU A 319 4.93 -13.21 -1.15
CA LEU A 319 5.56 -14.22 -0.29
C LEU A 319 4.71 -14.49 0.95
N GLY A 320 4.04 -13.46 1.48
CA GLY A 320 3.02 -13.63 2.53
C GLY A 320 1.89 -14.52 2.03
N VAL A 321 1.33 -14.25 0.86
CA VAL A 321 0.28 -15.08 0.27
C VAL A 321 0.73 -16.51 -0.03
N ALA A 322 1.95 -16.68 -0.56
CA ALA A 322 2.50 -18.02 -0.77
C ALA A 322 2.67 -18.77 0.57
N GLY A 323 3.15 -18.09 1.62
CA GLY A 323 3.35 -18.67 2.95
C GLY A 323 2.05 -19.13 3.62
N SER A 324 0.92 -18.49 3.32
CA SER A 324 -0.40 -18.94 3.81
C SER A 324 -0.97 -20.12 3.01
N LEU A 325 -0.70 -20.18 1.69
CA LEU A 325 -1.19 -21.26 0.83
C LEU A 325 -0.50 -22.61 1.02
N LEU A 326 0.78 -22.61 1.42
CA LEU A 326 1.56 -23.84 1.52
C LEU A 326 1.12 -24.69 2.71
N SER A 327 0.79 -25.96 2.44
CA SER A 327 0.87 -27.00 3.47
C SER A 327 2.32 -27.41 3.60
N TRP A 328 2.89 -27.26 4.79
CA TRP A 328 4.28 -27.63 5.07
C TRP A 328 4.55 -29.14 5.04
N ASN A 329 3.53 -29.96 4.75
CA ASN A 329 3.56 -31.41 4.90
C ASN A 329 3.75 -32.14 3.55
N ALA A 330 3.93 -31.42 2.44
CA ALA A 330 4.10 -32.01 1.12
C ALA A 330 5.11 -31.24 0.26
N SER A 331 5.90 -31.99 -0.51
CA SER A 331 6.81 -31.41 -1.49
C SER A 331 6.03 -30.78 -2.67
N GLN A 332 6.40 -29.57 -3.06
CA GLN A 332 5.79 -28.81 -4.14
C GLN A 332 6.86 -28.06 -4.95
N ASP A 333 6.85 -28.19 -6.28
CA ASP A 333 7.64 -27.36 -7.19
C ASP A 333 6.72 -26.83 -8.28
N SER A 334 6.32 -25.56 -8.17
CA SER A 334 5.27 -24.96 -9.00
C SER A 334 5.54 -23.50 -9.33
N LEU A 335 4.90 -22.99 -10.39
CA LEU A 335 4.83 -21.57 -10.66
C LEU A 335 3.52 -21.01 -10.10
N ALA A 336 3.61 -19.90 -9.37
CA ALA A 336 2.49 -19.18 -8.82
C ALA A 336 2.51 -17.74 -9.34
N LEU A 337 1.48 -17.35 -10.09
CA LEU A 337 1.21 -15.95 -10.42
C LEU A 337 0.31 -15.38 -9.34
N VAL A 338 0.85 -14.47 -8.54
CA VAL A 338 0.07 -13.72 -7.56
C VAL A 338 -0.51 -12.49 -8.24
N VAL A 339 -1.82 -12.31 -8.10
CA VAL A 339 -2.59 -11.17 -8.62
C VAL A 339 -3.30 -10.51 -7.44
N ASP A 340 -2.73 -9.41 -6.95
CA ASP A 340 -3.34 -8.60 -5.89
C ASP A 340 -4.19 -7.50 -6.50
N ILE A 341 -5.51 -7.59 -6.36
CA ILE A 341 -6.44 -6.57 -6.84
C ILE A 341 -6.88 -5.75 -5.64
N GLY A 342 -6.14 -4.67 -5.42
CA GLY A 342 -6.39 -3.72 -4.36
C GLY A 342 -7.48 -2.70 -4.73
N ALA A 343 -7.56 -1.65 -3.91
CA ALA A 343 -8.43 -0.51 -4.21
C ALA A 343 -7.80 0.40 -5.27
N GLY A 344 -6.52 0.74 -5.13
CA GLY A 344 -5.85 1.71 -5.99
C GLY A 344 -5.02 1.11 -7.13
N THR A 345 -4.53 -0.12 -6.96
CA THR A 345 -3.64 -0.80 -7.91
C THR A 345 -4.03 -2.27 -8.04
N SER A 346 -3.71 -2.85 -9.19
CA SER A 346 -3.67 -4.30 -9.37
C SER A 346 -2.25 -4.74 -9.67
N ASP A 347 -1.68 -5.59 -8.83
CA ASP A 347 -0.27 -5.97 -8.84
C ASP A 347 -0.11 -7.45 -9.21
N PHE A 348 0.74 -7.72 -10.21
CA PHE A 348 1.04 -9.03 -10.75
C PHE A 348 2.50 -9.37 -10.46
N SER A 349 2.76 -10.60 -10.02
CA SER A 349 4.12 -11.08 -9.83
C SER A 349 4.18 -12.60 -9.93
N LEU A 350 5.14 -13.11 -10.71
CA LEU A 350 5.32 -14.55 -10.90
C LEU A 350 6.40 -15.07 -9.96
N TYR A 351 6.12 -16.18 -9.27
CA TYR A 351 7.03 -16.84 -8.36
C TYR A 351 7.22 -18.30 -8.73
N ARG A 352 8.42 -18.82 -8.51
CA ARG A 352 8.63 -20.26 -8.35
C ARG A 352 8.56 -20.58 -6.88
N LEU A 353 7.68 -21.50 -6.50
CA LEU A 353 7.58 -22.06 -5.16
C LEU A 353 8.25 -23.43 -5.16
N ASN A 354 9.22 -23.63 -4.28
CA ASN A 354 9.89 -24.91 -4.07
C ASN A 354 9.89 -25.28 -2.58
N VAL A 355 9.02 -26.20 -2.22
CA VAL A 355 8.96 -26.86 -0.91
C VAL A 355 9.40 -28.30 -1.08
N VAL A 356 10.34 -28.73 -0.23
CA VAL A 356 10.84 -30.10 -0.18
C VAL A 356 10.67 -30.58 1.24
N VAL A 357 9.99 -31.71 1.37
CA VAL A 357 9.72 -32.41 2.63
C VAL A 357 10.38 -33.78 2.54
N ASP A 358 11.01 -34.23 3.63
CA ASP A 358 11.64 -35.56 3.69
C ASP A 358 10.62 -36.70 3.93
N GLU A 359 11.14 -37.93 4.08
CA GLU A 359 10.32 -39.12 4.32
C GLU A 359 9.61 -39.11 5.68
N ASP A 360 10.11 -38.33 6.64
CA ASP A 360 9.56 -38.17 7.99
C ASP A 360 8.51 -37.05 8.06
N GLY A 361 8.35 -36.27 6.98
CA GLY A 361 7.39 -35.16 6.91
C GLY A 361 7.97 -33.81 7.32
N GLU A 362 9.29 -33.72 7.51
CA GLU A 362 9.99 -32.50 7.92
C GLU A 362 10.41 -31.66 6.71
N ILE A 363 10.30 -30.33 6.83
CA ILE A 363 10.67 -29.41 5.75
C ILE A 363 12.20 -29.36 5.63
N VAL A 364 12.72 -29.85 4.51
CA VAL A 364 14.15 -29.77 4.15
C VAL A 364 14.47 -28.46 3.44
N ASN A 365 13.55 -27.97 2.61
CA ASN A 365 13.69 -26.71 1.90
C ASN A 365 12.33 -26.05 1.71
N ALA A 366 12.27 -24.75 1.94
CA ALA A 366 11.12 -23.93 1.60
C ALA A 366 11.62 -22.62 1.03
N SER A 367 11.53 -22.50 -0.28
CA SER A 367 12.11 -21.38 -0.99
C SER A 367 11.19 -20.87 -2.09
N ALA A 368 11.16 -19.57 -2.27
CA ALA A 368 10.45 -18.93 -3.36
C ALA A 368 11.29 -17.84 -3.97
N GLY A 369 11.30 -17.80 -5.29
CA GLY A 369 11.99 -16.76 -6.03
C GLY A 369 11.04 -16.08 -6.99
N GLU A 370 11.05 -14.76 -6.96
CA GLU A 370 10.35 -13.94 -7.95
C GLU A 370 11.03 -14.15 -9.30
N VAL A 371 10.24 -14.36 -10.35
CA VAL A 371 10.76 -14.49 -11.71
C VAL A 371 11.12 -13.10 -12.24
N ASP A 372 12.33 -12.95 -12.76
CA ASP A 372 12.85 -11.67 -13.25
C ASP A 372 11.89 -11.03 -14.28
N LYS A 373 11.68 -9.71 -14.15
CA LYS A 373 10.82 -8.88 -15.03
C LYS A 373 9.31 -9.18 -15.00
N THR A 374 8.84 -9.93 -14.00
CA THR A 374 7.41 -10.30 -13.90
C THR A 374 6.63 -9.48 -12.88
N ALA A 375 7.27 -8.67 -12.05
CA ALA A 375 6.57 -7.70 -11.19
C ALA A 375 6.01 -6.55 -12.03
N ARG A 376 4.69 -6.37 -12.02
CA ARG A 376 3.97 -5.35 -12.78
C ARG A 376 2.75 -4.86 -12.02
N GLY A 377 2.62 -3.55 -11.86
CA GLY A 377 1.42 -2.92 -11.31
C GLY A 377 0.67 -2.16 -12.41
N ILE A 378 -0.66 -2.21 -12.38
CA ILE A 378 -1.54 -1.34 -13.17
C ILE A 378 -2.40 -0.47 -12.24
N THR A 379 -2.82 0.69 -12.74
CA THR A 379 -3.62 1.64 -11.94
C THR A 379 -5.12 1.33 -11.98
N GLU A 380 -5.57 0.44 -12.87
CA GLU A 380 -6.95 -0.05 -12.85
C GLU A 380 -7.15 -1.08 -11.73
N ALA A 381 -8.08 -0.77 -10.83
CA ALA A 381 -8.37 -1.55 -9.63
C ALA A 381 -9.77 -1.21 -9.10
N GLY A 382 -10.05 -1.46 -7.83
CA GLY A 382 -11.35 -1.17 -7.21
C GLY A 382 -11.85 0.27 -7.40
N ASN A 383 -10.96 1.27 -7.31
CA ASN A 383 -11.27 2.70 -7.47
C ASN A 383 -11.57 3.06 -8.94
N HIS A 384 -11.07 2.28 -9.90
CA HIS A 384 -11.43 2.45 -11.31
C HIS A 384 -12.89 2.05 -11.52
N LEU A 385 -13.32 0.92 -10.96
CA LEU A 385 -14.73 0.49 -10.97
C LEU A 385 -15.64 1.49 -10.27
N ASP A 386 -15.20 2.12 -9.17
CA ASP A 386 -15.96 3.19 -8.51
C ASP A 386 -16.26 4.34 -9.48
N LYS A 387 -15.25 4.81 -10.24
CA LYS A 387 -15.41 5.88 -11.23
C LYS A 387 -16.34 5.48 -12.37
N LEU A 388 -16.23 4.24 -12.86
CA LEU A 388 -17.11 3.73 -13.91
C LEU A 388 -18.57 3.64 -13.43
N LEU A 389 -18.78 3.16 -12.20
CA LEU A 389 -20.11 3.07 -11.59
C LEU A 389 -20.71 4.46 -11.36
N LEU A 390 -19.91 5.41 -10.85
CA LEU A 390 -20.30 6.81 -10.66
C LEU A 390 -20.81 7.41 -11.97
N GLY A 391 -20.02 7.30 -13.04
CA GLY A 391 -20.38 7.81 -14.36
C GLY A 391 -21.64 7.15 -14.92
N HIS A 392 -21.78 5.83 -14.74
CA HIS A 392 -22.95 5.08 -15.19
C HIS A 392 -24.23 5.50 -14.47
N ILE A 393 -24.18 5.66 -13.14
CA ILE A 393 -25.32 6.14 -12.34
C ILE A 393 -25.75 7.54 -12.79
N LEU A 394 -24.81 8.48 -12.94
CA LEU A 394 -25.12 9.85 -13.37
C LEU A 394 -25.75 9.87 -14.77
N MET A 395 -25.20 9.07 -15.70
CA MET A 395 -25.74 8.92 -17.05
C MET A 395 -27.15 8.34 -17.03
N LYS A 396 -27.39 7.28 -16.26
CA LYS A 396 -28.71 6.64 -16.12
C LYS A 396 -29.74 7.57 -15.46
N ALA A 397 -29.31 8.42 -14.55
CA ALA A 397 -30.15 9.45 -13.92
C ALA A 397 -30.40 10.67 -14.83
N GLY A 398 -29.73 10.77 -15.98
CA GLY A 398 -29.79 11.97 -16.83
C GLY A 398 -29.11 13.20 -16.20
N VAL A 399 -28.29 13.01 -15.18
CA VAL A 399 -27.57 14.08 -14.47
C VAL A 399 -26.28 14.38 -15.23
N SER A 400 -26.14 15.61 -15.70
CA SER A 400 -24.98 16.08 -16.44
C SER A 400 -24.46 17.40 -15.90
N SER A 401 -23.32 17.89 -16.39
CA SER A 401 -22.70 19.15 -15.94
C SER A 401 -23.58 20.39 -16.12
N SER A 402 -24.66 20.30 -16.92
CA SER A 402 -25.66 21.37 -17.05
C SER A 402 -26.71 21.37 -15.93
N ASP A 403 -26.80 20.30 -15.11
CA ASP A 403 -27.70 20.26 -13.96
C ASP A 403 -27.20 21.26 -12.89
N PRO A 404 -28.05 22.18 -12.40
CA PRO A 404 -27.68 23.12 -11.33
C PRO A 404 -27.16 22.45 -10.06
N LYS A 405 -27.61 21.21 -9.78
CA LYS A 405 -27.21 20.40 -8.63
C LYS A 405 -26.11 19.39 -8.96
N PHE A 406 -25.56 19.38 -10.17
CA PHE A 406 -24.55 18.41 -10.61
C PHE A 406 -23.43 18.21 -9.59
N LYS A 407 -22.82 19.31 -9.13
CA LYS A 407 -21.71 19.24 -8.17
C LYS A 407 -22.12 18.60 -6.84
N VAL A 408 -23.30 18.94 -6.34
CA VAL A 408 -23.81 18.41 -5.06
C VAL A 408 -24.15 16.93 -5.18
N ILE A 409 -24.81 16.54 -6.28
CA ILE A 409 -25.17 15.14 -6.55
C ILE A 409 -23.91 14.29 -6.72
N THR A 410 -22.97 14.73 -7.55
CA THR A 410 -21.73 13.99 -7.82
C THR A 410 -20.89 13.84 -6.56
N HIS A 411 -20.69 14.90 -5.77
CA HIS A 411 -19.92 14.84 -4.53
C HIS A 411 -20.55 13.91 -3.48
N ASP A 412 -21.88 13.94 -3.35
CA ASP A 412 -22.61 13.04 -2.46
C ASP A 412 -22.49 11.58 -2.91
N LEU A 413 -22.63 11.34 -4.21
CA LEU A 413 -22.49 10.01 -4.79
C LEU A 413 -21.06 9.48 -4.67
N GLU A 414 -20.04 10.31 -4.89
CA GLU A 414 -18.62 9.96 -4.69
C GLU A 414 -18.33 9.49 -3.26
N ARG A 415 -19.03 10.03 -2.26
CA ARG A 415 -18.86 9.66 -0.85
C ARG A 415 -19.40 8.27 -0.52
N SER A 416 -20.45 7.82 -1.22
CA SER A 416 -21.12 6.54 -0.98
C SER A 416 -20.91 5.52 -2.09
N ILE A 417 -20.12 5.85 -3.12
CA ILE A 417 -19.97 5.00 -4.32
C ILE A 417 -19.42 3.61 -3.99
N ARG A 418 -18.56 3.53 -2.97
CA ARG A 418 -17.95 2.27 -2.54
C ARG A 418 -19.00 1.31 -1.98
N ASP A 419 -19.89 1.82 -1.14
CA ASP A 419 -20.99 1.04 -0.55
C ASP A 419 -21.94 0.53 -1.64
N TYR A 420 -22.22 1.37 -2.63
CA TYR A 420 -23.02 0.97 -3.79
C TYR A 420 -22.31 -0.08 -4.65
N LYS A 421 -20.99 0.04 -4.86
CA LYS A 421 -20.21 -0.99 -5.56
C LYS A 421 -20.24 -2.31 -4.80
N GLU A 422 -20.02 -2.31 -3.49
CA GLU A 422 -20.07 -3.53 -2.69
C GLU A 422 -21.46 -4.17 -2.71
N SER A 423 -22.52 -3.36 -2.60
CA SER A 423 -23.90 -3.83 -2.77
C SER A 423 -24.13 -4.46 -4.16
N LEU A 424 -23.61 -3.84 -5.21
CA LEU A 424 -23.72 -4.33 -6.59
C LEU A 424 -23.04 -5.69 -6.78
N PHE A 425 -21.81 -5.86 -6.29
CA PHE A 425 -21.04 -7.08 -6.50
C PHE A 425 -21.43 -8.22 -5.55
N ASN A 426 -21.94 -7.91 -4.35
CA ASN A 426 -22.39 -8.91 -3.38
C ASN A 426 -23.86 -9.31 -3.57
N GLY A 427 -24.73 -8.33 -3.85
CA GLY A 427 -26.18 -8.52 -3.98
C GLY A 427 -26.69 -8.59 -5.42
N GLY A 428 -25.85 -8.30 -6.41
CA GLY A 428 -26.22 -8.28 -7.83
C GLY A 428 -26.96 -7.01 -8.26
N VAL A 429 -27.25 -6.10 -7.33
CA VAL A 429 -28.01 -4.86 -7.58
C VAL A 429 -27.58 -3.76 -6.60
N ALA A 430 -27.53 -2.53 -7.08
CA ALA A 430 -27.35 -1.33 -6.27
C ALA A 430 -28.55 -0.39 -6.45
N ALA A 431 -29.29 -0.15 -5.36
CA ALA A 431 -30.34 0.84 -5.30
C ALA A 431 -29.78 2.16 -4.78
N VAL A 432 -29.67 3.16 -5.67
CA VAL A 432 -29.03 4.44 -5.42
C VAL A 432 -30.09 5.51 -5.30
N THR A 433 -30.07 6.27 -4.19
CA THR A 433 -30.92 7.45 -4.04
C THR A 433 -30.06 8.71 -4.13
N LEU A 434 -30.31 9.54 -5.13
CA LEU A 434 -29.60 10.78 -5.38
C LEU A 434 -30.20 11.92 -4.57
N LYS A 435 -29.39 12.95 -4.26
CA LYS A 435 -29.82 14.14 -3.51
C LYS A 435 -30.92 14.98 -4.16
N ASN A 436 -31.19 14.78 -5.45
CA ASN A 436 -32.33 15.40 -6.13
C ASN A 436 -33.65 14.65 -5.87
N GLY A 437 -33.61 13.50 -5.18
CA GLY A 437 -34.76 12.65 -4.89
C GLY A 437 -34.94 11.50 -5.88
N ASP A 438 -34.12 11.43 -6.94
CA ASP A 438 -34.20 10.35 -7.91
C ASP A 438 -33.68 9.04 -7.31
N SER A 439 -34.37 7.94 -7.60
CA SER A 439 -33.92 6.59 -7.25
C SER A 439 -33.58 5.83 -8.52
N ILE A 440 -32.35 5.36 -8.60
CA ILE A 440 -31.80 4.62 -9.72
C ILE A 440 -31.40 3.23 -9.24
N GLU A 441 -31.79 2.20 -9.98
CA GLU A 441 -31.33 0.84 -9.76
C GLU A 441 -30.31 0.48 -10.84
N VAL A 442 -29.16 -0.06 -10.44
CA VAL A 442 -28.13 -0.58 -11.36
C VAL A 442 -27.96 -2.07 -11.08
N THR A 443 -28.08 -2.92 -12.11
CA THR A 443 -27.86 -4.37 -11.98
C THR A 443 -26.42 -4.75 -12.31
N LEU A 444 -25.93 -5.85 -11.74
CA LEU A 444 -24.57 -6.30 -12.01
C LEU A 444 -24.39 -6.69 -13.49
N GLU A 445 -25.42 -7.31 -14.09
CA GLU A 445 -25.41 -7.68 -15.51
C GLU A 445 -25.26 -6.45 -16.42
N GLU A 446 -26.03 -5.38 -16.17
CA GLU A 446 -25.93 -4.17 -16.98
C GLU A 446 -24.55 -3.51 -16.84
N PHE A 447 -24.01 -3.50 -15.63
CA PHE A 447 -22.73 -2.87 -15.34
C PHE A 447 -21.56 -3.64 -15.99
N LEU A 448 -21.57 -4.97 -15.90
CA LEU A 448 -20.58 -5.83 -16.56
C LEU A 448 -20.69 -5.81 -18.10
N ALA A 449 -21.85 -5.41 -18.64
CA ALA A 449 -22.04 -5.28 -20.08
C ALA A 449 -21.44 -4.00 -20.67
N LEU A 450 -21.08 -3.01 -19.85
CA LEU A 450 -20.46 -1.76 -20.30
C LEU A 450 -19.10 -2.03 -20.95
N ASP A 451 -18.86 -1.42 -22.12
CA ASP A 451 -17.60 -1.57 -22.87
C ASP A 451 -16.38 -1.14 -22.03
N THR A 452 -16.53 -0.13 -21.18
CA THR A 452 -15.49 0.33 -20.26
C THR A 452 -15.16 -0.69 -19.17
N VAL A 453 -16.16 -1.42 -18.66
CA VAL A 453 -15.96 -2.48 -17.67
C VAL A 453 -15.34 -3.72 -18.31
N ARG A 454 -15.74 -4.04 -19.55
CA ARG A 454 -15.10 -5.10 -20.35
C ARG A 454 -13.65 -4.77 -20.69
N ALA A 455 -13.35 -3.50 -20.98
CA ALA A 455 -11.98 -3.05 -21.20
C ALA A 455 -11.11 -3.25 -19.95
N PHE A 456 -11.65 -3.06 -18.74
CA PHE A 456 -10.94 -3.38 -17.51
C PHE A 456 -10.67 -4.88 -17.36
N GLU A 457 -11.64 -5.75 -17.66
CA GLU A 457 -11.43 -7.20 -17.70
C GLU A 457 -10.31 -7.58 -18.68
N GLU A 458 -10.32 -7.01 -19.88
CA GLU A 458 -9.29 -7.24 -20.90
C GLU A 458 -7.92 -6.72 -20.46
N SER A 459 -7.85 -5.59 -19.75
CA SER A 459 -6.62 -5.02 -19.18
C SER A 459 -5.97 -5.99 -18.18
N LEU A 460 -6.75 -6.58 -17.26
CA LEU A 460 -6.27 -7.61 -16.34
C LEU A 460 -5.74 -8.84 -17.08
N ARG A 461 -6.47 -9.31 -18.10
CA ARG A 461 -6.07 -10.49 -18.89
C ARG A 461 -4.81 -10.23 -19.71
N THR A 462 -4.71 -9.07 -20.33
CA THR A 462 -3.54 -8.63 -21.08
C THR A 462 -2.33 -8.53 -20.18
N THR A 463 -2.48 -7.93 -18.99
CA THR A 463 -1.41 -7.80 -17.98
C THR A 463 -0.89 -9.16 -17.52
N LEU A 464 -1.77 -10.16 -17.35
CA LEU A 464 -1.37 -11.54 -17.06
C LEU A 464 -0.49 -12.11 -18.18
N VAL A 465 -0.91 -11.97 -19.44
CA VAL A 465 -0.15 -12.47 -20.60
C VAL A 465 1.19 -11.76 -20.72
N GLU A 466 1.21 -10.43 -20.64
CA GLU A 466 2.43 -9.63 -20.71
C GLU A 466 3.42 -9.96 -19.59
N THR A 467 2.92 -10.24 -18.38
CA THR A 467 3.74 -10.69 -17.25
C THR A 467 4.47 -12.00 -17.59
N LEU A 468 3.77 -12.96 -18.19
CA LEU A 468 4.38 -14.23 -18.62
C LEU A 468 5.33 -14.04 -19.80
N GLU A 469 4.97 -13.21 -20.80
CA GLU A 469 5.81 -12.87 -21.96
C GLU A 469 7.06 -12.07 -21.59
N SER A 470 7.07 -11.40 -20.43
CA SER A 470 8.24 -10.68 -19.94
C SER A 470 9.26 -11.61 -19.27
N SER A 471 8.83 -12.81 -18.88
CA SER A 471 9.67 -13.83 -18.27
C SER A 471 10.58 -14.51 -19.31
N HIS A 472 11.53 -15.32 -18.84
CA HIS A 472 12.32 -16.15 -19.75
C HIS A 472 11.50 -17.35 -20.28
N PRO A 473 11.54 -17.68 -21.59
CA PRO A 473 10.71 -18.75 -22.18
C PRO A 473 10.81 -20.12 -21.47
N ASP A 474 11.98 -20.45 -20.93
CA ASP A 474 12.23 -21.67 -20.14
C ASP A 474 11.20 -21.90 -19.03
N TRP A 475 10.61 -20.85 -18.44
CA TRP A 475 9.59 -21.02 -17.39
C TRP A 475 8.32 -21.69 -17.93
N ILE A 476 7.87 -21.26 -19.11
CA ILE A 476 6.69 -21.82 -19.77
C ILE A 476 6.99 -23.23 -20.29
N GLU A 477 8.20 -23.44 -20.83
CA GLU A 477 8.66 -24.78 -21.23
C GLU A 477 8.76 -25.73 -20.04
N TRP A 478 9.22 -25.24 -18.88
CA TRP A 478 9.35 -26.00 -17.65
C TRP A 478 8.01 -26.47 -17.10
N VAL A 479 6.97 -25.63 -17.19
CA VAL A 479 5.58 -26.03 -16.89
C VAL A 479 5.16 -27.14 -17.85
N ARG A 480 5.35 -26.95 -19.16
CA ARG A 480 4.97 -27.94 -20.18
C ARG A 480 5.72 -29.27 -20.03
N ALA A 481 6.95 -29.25 -19.51
CA ALA A 481 7.82 -30.42 -19.43
C ALA A 481 7.30 -31.52 -18.48
N SER A 482 6.36 -31.23 -17.57
CA SER A 482 5.73 -32.23 -16.71
C SER A 482 4.25 -31.95 -16.54
N ALA A 483 3.41 -32.98 -16.66
CA ALA A 483 1.98 -32.88 -16.36
C ALA A 483 1.68 -32.54 -14.88
N SER A 484 2.65 -32.74 -13.99
CA SER A 484 2.55 -32.35 -12.57
C SER A 484 2.82 -30.87 -12.32
N ARG A 485 3.27 -30.12 -13.33
CA ARG A 485 3.57 -28.69 -13.24
C ARG A 485 2.48 -27.90 -13.95
N TYR A 486 2.07 -26.81 -13.31
CA TYR A 486 1.02 -25.93 -13.80
C TYR A 486 1.30 -24.51 -13.32
N LEU A 487 0.65 -23.55 -13.98
CA LEU A 487 0.59 -22.18 -13.49
C LEU A 487 -0.58 -22.08 -12.50
N THR A 488 -0.25 -21.90 -11.23
CA THR A 488 -1.23 -21.56 -10.20
C THR A 488 -1.48 -20.07 -10.26
N VAL A 489 -2.72 -19.62 -10.38
CA VAL A 489 -3.08 -18.21 -10.23
C VAL A 489 -3.69 -18.01 -8.85
N VAL A 490 -3.07 -17.12 -8.10
CA VAL A 490 -3.48 -16.76 -6.74
C VAL A 490 -4.10 -15.38 -6.78
N LEU A 491 -5.39 -15.29 -6.49
CA LEU A 491 -6.09 -14.02 -6.38
C LEU A 491 -6.08 -13.56 -4.93
N THR A 492 -5.64 -12.32 -4.70
CA THR A 492 -5.56 -11.68 -3.37
C THR A 492 -6.10 -10.25 -3.44
N GLY A 493 -6.39 -9.67 -2.28
CA GLY A 493 -6.92 -8.31 -2.16
C GLY A 493 -8.45 -8.26 -2.21
N GLY A 494 -9.00 -7.07 -1.94
CA GLY A 494 -10.45 -6.86 -1.87
C GLY A 494 -11.18 -7.13 -3.19
N GLY A 495 -10.47 -7.03 -4.32
CA GLY A 495 -10.99 -7.32 -5.65
C GLY A 495 -10.88 -8.78 -6.10
N ALA A 496 -10.33 -9.69 -5.27
CA ALA A 496 -10.16 -11.10 -5.64
C ALA A 496 -11.48 -11.80 -6.00
N MET A 497 -12.60 -11.35 -5.41
CA MET A 497 -13.91 -11.93 -5.63
C MET A 497 -14.63 -11.40 -6.88
N LEU A 498 -14.07 -10.39 -7.55
CA LEU A 498 -14.65 -9.81 -8.75
C LEU A 498 -14.77 -10.85 -9.88
N PRO A 499 -15.87 -10.85 -10.67
CA PRO A 499 -16.05 -11.80 -11.77
C PRO A 499 -14.90 -11.79 -12.79
N MET A 500 -14.40 -10.61 -13.16
CA MET A 500 -13.27 -10.45 -14.07
C MET A 500 -11.96 -11.02 -13.50
N ALA A 501 -11.76 -10.95 -12.18
CA ALA A 501 -10.60 -11.53 -11.52
C ALA A 501 -10.65 -13.06 -11.54
N LYS A 502 -11.81 -13.64 -11.20
CA LYS A 502 -12.02 -15.10 -11.20
C LYS A 502 -11.73 -15.74 -12.56
N LYS A 503 -12.11 -15.07 -13.65
CA LYS A 503 -11.81 -15.50 -15.03
C LYS A 503 -10.31 -15.64 -15.33
N LEU A 504 -9.43 -14.95 -14.60
CA LEU A 504 -7.97 -15.12 -14.76
C LEU A 504 -7.50 -16.52 -14.37
N THR A 505 -8.26 -17.20 -13.50
CA THR A 505 -7.91 -18.53 -12.97
C THR A 505 -8.44 -19.68 -13.82
N GLU A 506 -9.14 -19.38 -14.92
CA GLU A 506 -9.86 -20.37 -15.73
C GLU A 506 -9.16 -20.66 -17.07
N GLY A 507 -9.26 -21.93 -17.49
CA GLY A 507 -8.88 -22.36 -18.83
C GLY A 507 -7.37 -22.43 -19.06
N PHE A 508 -6.90 -21.65 -20.04
CA PHE A 508 -5.52 -21.72 -20.54
C PHE A 508 -4.99 -20.33 -20.80
N VAL A 509 -3.67 -20.17 -20.69
CA VAL A 509 -2.96 -18.98 -21.13
C VAL A 509 -1.93 -19.36 -22.20
N THR A 510 -1.77 -18.50 -23.19
CA THR A 510 -0.72 -18.64 -24.20
C THR A 510 0.33 -17.57 -23.93
N ALA A 511 1.57 -18.00 -23.72
CA ALA A 511 2.74 -17.13 -23.57
C ALA A 511 3.94 -17.76 -24.29
N HIS A 512 4.77 -16.95 -24.93
CA HIS A 512 5.89 -17.37 -25.78
C HIS A 512 5.48 -18.39 -26.85
N GLY A 513 4.27 -18.25 -27.40
CA GLY A 513 3.68 -19.18 -28.36
C GLY A 513 3.33 -20.57 -27.80
N ILE A 514 3.41 -20.76 -26.49
CA ILE A 514 3.10 -22.02 -25.81
C ILE A 514 1.84 -21.85 -24.97
N ARG A 515 0.89 -22.77 -25.13
CA ARG A 515 -0.34 -22.82 -24.34
C ARG A 515 -0.14 -23.69 -23.11
N ILE A 516 -0.33 -23.13 -21.92
CA ILE A 516 -0.24 -23.84 -20.64
C ILE A 516 -1.57 -23.78 -19.87
N PRO A 517 -1.90 -24.82 -19.08
CA PRO A 517 -3.09 -24.81 -18.24
C PRO A 517 -2.93 -23.82 -17.09
N VAL A 518 -4.02 -23.16 -16.74
CA VAL A 518 -4.14 -22.31 -15.55
C VAL A 518 -4.98 -23.04 -14.52
N ILE A 519 -4.55 -23.02 -13.27
CA ILE A 519 -5.30 -23.59 -12.15
C ILE A 519 -5.46 -22.53 -11.07
N ALA A 520 -6.68 -22.36 -10.56
CA ALA A 520 -6.93 -21.53 -9.40
C ALA A 520 -6.21 -22.11 -8.18
N ALA A 521 -5.55 -21.26 -7.40
CA ALA A 521 -5.16 -21.63 -6.05
C ALA A 521 -6.39 -22.05 -5.23
N LYS A 522 -6.21 -22.93 -4.24
CA LYS A 522 -7.30 -23.26 -3.31
C LYS A 522 -7.78 -21.96 -2.67
N PRO A 523 -9.10 -21.65 -2.70
CA PRO A 523 -9.63 -20.44 -2.10
C PRO A 523 -9.33 -20.34 -0.62
N PHE A 524 -9.29 -21.49 0.07
CA PHE A 524 -8.94 -21.61 1.47
C PHE A 524 -8.10 -22.89 1.72
N PRO A 525 -6.90 -22.80 2.33
CA PRO A 525 -6.04 -23.95 2.61
C PRO A 525 -6.66 -24.97 3.57
N GLU A 526 -6.45 -26.27 3.31
CA GLU A 526 -6.98 -27.37 4.13
C GLU A 526 -6.48 -27.35 5.59
N TRP A 527 -5.26 -26.86 5.82
CA TRP A 527 -4.71 -26.75 7.16
C TRP A 527 -5.43 -25.68 7.99
N LEU A 528 -5.87 -24.58 7.34
CA LEU A 528 -6.68 -23.55 7.98
C LEU A 528 -8.12 -24.01 8.17
N SER A 529 -8.70 -24.70 7.18
CA SER A 529 -10.11 -25.13 7.29
C SER A 529 -10.37 -26.11 8.43
N LYS A 530 -9.35 -26.85 8.85
CA LYS A 530 -9.45 -27.77 9.97
C LYS A 530 -9.47 -27.07 11.32
N ASP A 531 -8.58 -26.11 11.53
CA ASP A 531 -8.31 -25.52 12.85
C ASP A 531 -8.90 -24.10 13.01
N TYR A 532 -9.17 -23.40 11.90
CA TYR A 532 -9.65 -22.01 11.84
C TYR A 532 -10.72 -21.79 10.73
N PRO A 533 -11.83 -22.55 10.71
CA PRO A 533 -12.82 -22.48 9.63
C PRO A 533 -13.44 -21.07 9.45
N ASP A 534 -13.55 -20.30 10.53
CA ASP A 534 -14.16 -18.96 10.51
C ASP A 534 -13.35 -17.92 9.71
N LEU A 535 -12.12 -18.26 9.31
CA LEU A 535 -11.27 -17.37 8.50
C LEU A 535 -11.54 -17.47 6.98
N GLU A 536 -12.37 -18.43 6.53
CA GLU A 536 -12.58 -18.70 5.10
C GLU A 536 -13.05 -17.45 4.33
N ASP A 537 -14.06 -16.76 4.86
CA ASP A 537 -14.67 -15.58 4.21
C ASP A 537 -13.70 -14.39 4.12
N HIS A 538 -12.76 -14.29 5.06
CA HIS A 538 -11.79 -13.21 5.13
C HIS A 538 -10.45 -13.55 4.48
N TYR A 539 -10.20 -14.83 4.14
CA TYR A 539 -8.88 -15.35 3.78
C TYR A 539 -8.19 -14.55 2.68
N SER A 540 -8.90 -14.26 1.58
CA SER A 540 -8.35 -13.49 0.45
C SER A 540 -7.85 -12.10 0.83
N ARG A 541 -8.40 -11.53 1.90
CA ARG A 541 -7.99 -10.25 2.46
C ARG A 541 -6.87 -10.43 3.46
N ILE A 542 -6.84 -11.47 4.29
CA ILE A 542 -5.82 -11.65 5.35
C ILE A 542 -4.59 -12.49 4.96
N ALA A 543 -4.59 -13.12 3.78
CA ALA A 543 -3.56 -14.09 3.37
C ALA A 543 -2.13 -13.57 3.48
N VAL A 544 -1.93 -12.28 3.20
CA VAL A 544 -0.64 -11.58 3.31
C VAL A 544 -0.15 -11.55 4.77
N SER A 545 -0.93 -10.97 5.68
CA SER A 545 -0.56 -10.84 7.09
C SER A 545 -0.45 -12.21 7.76
N LEU A 546 -1.35 -13.13 7.41
CA LEU A 546 -1.34 -14.49 7.92
C LEU A 546 -0.03 -15.20 7.57
N GLY A 547 0.33 -15.26 6.28
CA GLY A 547 1.54 -15.97 5.87
C GLY A 547 2.83 -15.26 6.29
N GLY A 548 2.83 -13.93 6.39
CA GLY A 548 3.98 -13.19 6.92
C GLY A 548 4.20 -13.42 8.42
N ALA A 549 3.15 -13.75 9.17
CA ALA A 549 3.21 -14.01 10.62
C ALA A 549 3.63 -15.44 10.96
N ARG A 550 3.80 -16.35 10.00
CA ARG A 550 4.16 -17.75 10.28
C ARG A 550 5.61 -17.92 10.74
N GLN A 551 5.88 -18.97 11.50
CA GLN A 551 7.20 -19.39 11.99
C GLN A 551 8.08 -19.69 10.79
N ASN A 552 7.60 -20.62 9.98
CA ASN A 552 8.18 -20.97 8.70
C ASN A 552 7.80 -19.88 7.70
N THR A 553 8.80 -19.11 7.32
CA THR A 553 8.68 -18.19 6.19
C THR A 553 9.37 -18.83 5.00
N ILE A 554 8.82 -18.58 3.81
CA ILE A 554 9.46 -19.02 2.60
C ILE A 554 10.74 -18.20 2.43
N SER A 555 11.89 -18.87 2.40
CA SER A 555 13.16 -18.21 2.15
C SER A 555 13.18 -17.63 0.74
N SER A 556 13.55 -16.35 0.62
CA SER A 556 13.66 -15.73 -0.70
C SER A 556 14.87 -16.30 -1.44
N MET A 557 14.67 -16.91 -2.61
CA MET A 557 15.74 -17.26 -3.54
C MET A 557 16.31 -16.02 -4.26
N GLY A 558 15.78 -14.83 -3.98
CA GLY A 558 15.97 -13.64 -4.79
C GLY A 558 15.27 -13.76 -6.15
N VAL A 559 15.78 -13.00 -7.12
CA VAL A 559 15.20 -12.92 -8.47
C VAL A 559 15.78 -14.04 -9.33
N LEU A 560 14.89 -14.86 -9.90
CA LEU A 560 15.21 -16.00 -10.74
C LEU A 560 15.14 -15.59 -12.22
N ARG A 561 16.27 -15.63 -12.92
CA ARG A 561 16.35 -15.25 -14.33
C ARG A 561 15.87 -16.35 -15.29
N SER A 562 16.13 -17.60 -14.94
CA SER A 562 15.67 -18.78 -15.68
C SER A 562 15.53 -19.96 -14.73
N THR A 563 14.94 -21.06 -15.23
CA THR A 563 14.74 -22.29 -14.44
C THR A 563 16.05 -23.00 -14.10
N GLY A 564 17.16 -22.63 -14.75
CA GLY A 564 18.43 -23.36 -14.71
C GLY A 564 18.40 -24.72 -15.42
N ILE A 565 17.24 -25.12 -15.97
CA ILE A 565 17.09 -26.33 -16.78
C ILE A 565 17.22 -25.92 -18.24
N GLY A 566 18.44 -25.56 -18.64
CA GLY A 566 18.76 -25.48 -20.06
C GLY A 566 18.68 -26.89 -20.64
N ILE A 567 17.70 -27.15 -21.49
CA ILE A 567 17.85 -28.15 -22.56
C ILE A 567 18.90 -27.55 -23.51
N GLY A 568 20.18 -27.65 -23.13
CA GLY A 568 21.29 -26.94 -23.74
C GLY A 568 22.23 -26.43 -22.67
N GLY A 569 23.21 -27.26 -22.30
CA GLY A 569 24.07 -27.02 -21.15
C GLY A 569 24.86 -25.71 -21.22
N TYR A 570 24.81 -24.96 -20.13
CA TYR A 570 25.94 -24.14 -19.70
C TYR A 570 26.51 -24.77 -18.43
N ARG A 571 27.68 -25.41 -18.57
CA ARG A 571 28.53 -25.76 -17.43
C ARG A 571 28.83 -24.47 -16.68
N LEU A 572 28.62 -24.47 -15.37
CA LEU A 572 29.23 -23.50 -14.48
C LEU A 572 30.74 -23.48 -14.77
N ASP A 573 31.24 -22.37 -15.31
CA ASP A 573 32.68 -22.18 -15.44
C ASP A 573 33.26 -22.22 -14.03
N ARG A 574 34.00 -23.30 -13.76
CA ARG A 574 34.80 -23.44 -12.54
C ARG A 574 35.71 -22.21 -12.46
N PHE A 575 35.59 -21.46 -11.37
CA PHE A 575 36.60 -20.49 -10.97
C PHE A 575 37.98 -21.15 -11.07
N GLN A 576 38.85 -20.58 -11.92
CA GLN A 576 40.27 -20.91 -11.88
C GLN A 576 40.82 -20.44 -10.53
N SER A 577 41.07 -21.39 -9.64
CA SER A 577 41.95 -21.19 -8.50
C SER A 577 43.33 -20.77 -9.02
N ARG A 578 43.70 -19.49 -8.87
CA ARG A 578 45.10 -19.08 -8.98
C ARG A 578 45.83 -19.55 -7.73
N GLY A 579 46.47 -20.71 -7.84
CA GLY A 579 47.65 -21.04 -7.05
C GLY A 579 48.89 -20.47 -7.76
N GLY A 580 49.68 -19.70 -7.00
CA GLY A 580 50.95 -19.11 -7.37
C GLY A 580 51.50 -18.38 -6.16
#